data_AF-A0A950JPH1-F1
#
_entry.id   AF-A0A950JPH1-F1
#
_cell.length_a   1.000
_cell.length_b   1.000
_cell.length_c   1.000
_cell.angle_alpha   90.00
_cell.angle_beta   90.00
_cell.angle_gamma   90.00
#
_symmetry.space_group_name_H-M   'P 1'
#
loop_
_entity.id
_entity.type
_entity.pdbx_description
1 polymer ?
#
loop_
_entity_poly.entity_id
_entity_poly.type
_entity_poly.pdbx_seq_one_letter_code
_entity_poly.pdbx_strand_id
1 'polypeptide(L)' 'VEALMRAILRAAFYELRNRPDVPARVTVTEYVDVAVAFFGPEESGMINAVLDALARQTRPAEFAPNP' A
#
# COMPACT_ATOMS: atom_id res chain seq x y z
N VAL A 1 12.60 -1.35 -12.44
CA VAL A 1 12.15 -1.27 -11.02
C VAL A 1 13.27 -1.74 -10.12
N GLU A 2 13.55 -1.02 -9.05
CA GLU A 2 14.54 -1.40 -8.04
C GLU A 2 14.08 -2.63 -7.23
N ALA A 3 15.02 -3.40 -6.66
CA ALA A 3 14.71 -4.62 -5.93
C ALA A 3 13.85 -4.36 -4.68
N LEU A 4 14.18 -3.33 -3.91
CA LEU A 4 13.50 -3.00 -2.67
C LEU A 4 12.08 -2.48 -2.91
N MET A 5 11.89 -1.60 -3.89
CA MET A 5 10.56 -1.13 -4.29
C MET A 5 9.64 -2.29 -4.72
N ARG A 6 10.17 -3.25 -5.50
CA ARG A 6 9.39 -4.46 -5.82
C ARG A 6 9.03 -5.28 -4.59
N ALA A 7 9.90 -5.35 -3.59
CA ALA A 7 9.64 -6.09 -2.37
C ALA A 7 8.50 -5.43 -1.57
N ILE A 8 8.55 -4.11 -1.38
CA ILE A 8 7.51 -3.32 -0.71
C ILE A 8 6.16 -3.52 -1.39
N LEU A 9 6.10 -3.30 -2.71
CA LEU A 9 4.84 -3.41 -3.46
C LEU A 9 4.24 -4.83 -3.42
N ARG A 10 5.08 -5.88 -3.47
CA ARG A 10 4.61 -7.27 -3.40
C ARG A 10 4.12 -7.64 -2.01
N ALA A 11 4.82 -7.21 -0.96
CA ALA A 11 4.44 -7.47 0.42
C ALA A 11 3.11 -6.76 0.74
N ALA A 12 3.01 -5.46 0.42
CA ALA A 12 1.79 -4.69 0.58
C ALA A 12 0.61 -5.31 -0.19
N PHE A 13 0.81 -5.70 -1.45
CA PHE A 13 -0.25 -6.33 -2.22
C PHE A 13 -0.67 -7.69 -1.66
N TYR A 14 0.27 -8.51 -1.19
CA TYR A 14 -0.05 -9.77 -0.54
C TYR A 14 -0.92 -9.55 0.70
N GLU A 15 -0.58 -8.57 1.53
CA GLU A 15 -1.31 -8.26 2.75
C GLU A 15 -2.71 -7.71 2.44
N LEU A 16 -2.81 -6.75 1.50
CA LEU A 16 -4.09 -6.27 0.97
C LEU A 16 -4.96 -7.43 0.46
N ARG A 17 -4.40 -8.43 -0.21
CA ARG A 17 -5.19 -9.52 -0.78
C ARG A 17 -5.57 -10.62 0.22
N ASN A 18 -4.71 -10.93 1.20
CA ASN A 18 -4.83 -12.15 2.00
C ASN A 18 -5.01 -11.93 3.51
N ARG A 19 -4.93 -10.68 4.00
CA ARG A 19 -5.05 -10.34 5.42
C ARG A 19 -6.21 -9.37 5.68
N PRO A 20 -7.48 -9.83 5.52
CA PRO A 20 -8.66 -8.99 5.74
C PRO A 20 -8.83 -8.53 7.19
N ASP A 21 -8.08 -9.13 8.12
CA ASP A 21 -8.01 -8.74 9.53
C ASP A 21 -7.16 -7.48 9.78
N VAL A 22 -6.38 -7.03 8.79
CA VAL A 22 -5.64 -5.76 8.84
C VAL A 22 -6.35 -4.75 7.95
N PRO A 23 -6.79 -3.57 8.44
CA PRO A 23 -7.47 -2.57 7.60
C PRO A 23 -6.59 -2.08 6.44
N ALA A 24 -7.18 -1.87 5.26
CA ALA A 24 -6.46 -1.52 4.03
C ALA A 24 -5.65 -0.22 4.18
N ARG A 25 -6.22 0.79 4.85
CA ARG A 25 -5.54 2.06 5.11
C ARG A 25 -4.30 1.87 6.01
N VAL A 26 -4.38 0.97 7.00
CA VAL A 26 -3.23 0.66 7.87
C VAL A 26 -2.14 0.00 7.04
N THR A 27 -2.47 -1.01 6.24
CA THR A 27 -1.49 -1.62 5.31
C THR A 27 -0.83 -0.56 4.42
N VAL A 28 -1.59 0.33 3.78
CA VAL A 28 -1.00 1.39 2.94
C VAL A 28 -0.04 2.27 3.74
N THR A 29 -0.46 2.77 4.91
CA THR A 29 0.38 3.64 5.77
C THR A 29 1.69 2.97 6.15
N GLU A 30 1.66 1.74 6.69
CA GLU A 30 2.86 1.04 7.17
C GLU A 30 3.87 0.78 6.04
N TYR A 31 3.42 0.41 4.84
CA TYR A 31 4.33 0.19 3.71
C TYR A 31 4.85 1.50 3.09
N VAL A 32 4.11 2.60 3.19
CA VAL A 32 4.61 3.94 2.82
C VAL A 32 5.66 4.42 3.81
N ASP A 33 5.48 4.18 5.11
CA ASP A 33 6.48 4.52 6.13
C ASP A 33 7.78 3.73 5.92
N VAL A 34 7.67 2.44 5.56
CA VAL A 34 8.83 1.65 5.11
C VAL A 34 9.47 2.29 3.88
N ALA A 35 8.70 2.72 2.89
CA ALA A 35 9.27 3.37 1.70
C ALA A 35 10.03 4.66 2.04
N VAL A 36 9.47 5.51 2.90
CA VAL A 36 10.10 6.76 3.36
C VAL A 36 11.42 6.50 4.10
N ALA A 37 11.55 5.36 4.78
CA ALA A 37 12.80 4.99 5.46
C ALA A 37 13.96 4.66 4.50
N PHE A 38 13.69 4.30 3.24
CA PHE A 38 14.71 3.87 2.27
C PHE A 38 14.80 4.72 1.00
N PHE A 39 13.79 5.53 0.71
CA PHE A 39 13.68 6.29 -0.53
C PHE A 39 13.45 7.78 -0.32
N GLY A 40 13.63 8.55 -1.40
CA GLY A 40 13.31 9.96 -1.43
C GLY A 40 11.80 10.23 -1.53
N PRO A 41 11.41 11.52 -1.50
CA PRO A 41 10.01 11.92 -1.59
C PRO A 41 9.33 11.51 -2.90
N GLU A 42 10.07 11.47 -4.01
CA GLU A 42 9.52 11.13 -5.34
C GLU A 42 9.12 9.65 -5.39
N GLU A 43 10.01 8.74 -5.03
CA GLU A 43 9.73 7.31 -5.06
C GLU A 43 8.73 6.91 -3.97
N SER A 44 8.82 7.50 -2.78
CA SER A 44 7.87 7.24 -1.69
C SER A 44 6.47 7.72 -2.06
N GLY A 45 6.35 8.89 -2.70
CA GLY A 45 5.09 9.41 -3.23
C GLY A 45 4.50 8.51 -4.32
N MET A 46 5.35 7.99 -5.22
CA MET A 46 4.92 7.01 -6.23
C MET A 46 4.42 5.72 -5.58
N ILE A 47 5.14 5.17 -4.60
CA ILE A 47 4.73 3.96 -3.87
C ILE A 47 3.38 4.19 -3.19
N ASN A 48 3.20 5.33 -2.51
CA ASN A 48 1.92 5.70 -1.90
C ASN A 48 0.79 5.68 -2.93
N ALA A 49 0.95 6.36 -4.07
CA ALA A 49 -0.06 6.40 -5.12
C ALA A 49 -0.43 5.01 -5.67
N VAL A 50 0.56 4.14 -5.86
CA VAL A 50 0.35 2.76 -6.33
C VAL A 50 -0.39 1.93 -5.29
N LEU A 51 0.01 2.01 -4.01
CA LEU A 51 -0.62 1.27 -2.93
C LEU A 51 -2.06 1.71 -2.69
N ASP A 52 -2.33 3.02 -2.77
CA ASP A 52 -3.68 3.56 -2.61
C ASP A 52 -4.62 3.07 -3.73
N ALA A 53 -4.11 3.03 -4.98
CA ALA A 53 -4.84 2.46 -6.10
C ALA A 53 -5.10 0.95 -5.94
N LEU A 54 -4.11 0.18 -5.49
CA LEU A 54 -4.25 -1.25 -5.22
C LEU A 54 -5.23 -1.52 -4.08
N ALA A 55 -5.21 -0.73 -3.01
CA ALA A 55 -6.10 -0.88 -1.88
C ALA A 55 -7.56 -0.67 -2.29
N ARG A 56 -7.87 0.36 -3.08
CA ARG A 56 -9.21 0.63 -3.60
C ARG A 56 -9.71 -0.44 -4.57
N GLN A 57 -8.82 -1.00 -5.39
CA GLN A 57 -9.16 -2.09 -6.31
C GLN A 57 -9.38 -3.42 -5.58
N THR A 58 -8.57 -3.71 -4.56
CA THR A 58 -8.59 -4.99 -3.85
C THR A 58 -9.69 -5.04 -2.79
N ARG A 59 -9.97 -3.91 -2.13
CA ARG A 59 -10.91 -3.81 -1.01
C ARG A 59 -11.84 -2.60 -1.12
N PRO A 60 -12.62 -2.46 -2.21
CA PRO A 60 -13.46 -1.29 -2.45
C PRO A 60 -14.45 -1.00 -1.31
N ALA A 61 -14.92 -2.04 -0.60
CA ALA A 61 -15.86 -1.91 0.52
C ALA A 61 -15.30 -1.09 1.71
N GLU A 62 -13.98 -1.10 1.94
CA GLU A 62 -13.35 -0.32 3.03
C GLU A 62 -13.23 1.20 2.71
N PHE A 63 -13.47 1.56 1.44
CA PHE A 63 -13.38 2.94 0.95
C PHE A 63 -14.73 3.52 0.53
N ALA A 64 -15.80 2.73 0.58
CA ALA A 64 -17.15 3.23 0.37
C ALA A 64 -17.54 4.17 1.54
N PRO A 65 -18.30 5.25 1.28
CA PRO A 65 -18.92 6.02 2.34
C PRO A 65 -19.82 5.10 3.16
N ASN A 66 -19.80 5.22 4.50
CA ASN A 66 -20.82 4.55 5.32
C ASN A 66 -22.19 5.10 4.91
N PRO A 67 -23.20 4.24 4.68
CA PRO A 67 -24.56 4.66 4.38
C PRO A 67 -25.17 5.48 5.53
#